data_AF-Q6SSF2-F1
#
_entry.id   AF-Q6SSF2-F1
#
_cell.length_a   1.000
_cell.length_b   1.000
_cell.length_c   1.000
_cell.angle_alpha   90.00
_cell.angle_beta   90.00
_cell.angle_gamma   90.00
#
_symmetry.space_group_name_H-M   'P 1'
#
loop_
_entity.id
_entity.type
_entity.pdbx_description
1 polymer ?
#
loop_
_entity_poly.entity_id
_entity_poly.type
_entity_poly.pdbx_seq_one_letter_code
_entity_poly.pdbx_strand_id
1 'polypeptide(L)'
;MATGRVFLVVLLALAVSFNVSLAKTKICDKGWECKGVYCCNQTISQIFTVDNFEELFSKRNSPVAHAVGFWDYYSFINAAAQFEGIGFGTTGGQLMQQKELAAFFGHVAAETSCGYSVAVGGP
;
A
#
# COMPACT_ATOMS: atom_id res chain seq x y z
N MET A 1 7.70 -61.25 -17.98
CA MET A 1 6.79 -60.31 -18.68
C MET A 1 6.39 -59.13 -17.76
N ALA A 2 7.34 -58.45 -17.10
CA ALA A 2 7.04 -57.36 -16.16
C ALA A 2 7.76 -56.03 -16.48
N THR A 3 8.76 -56.07 -17.37
CA THR A 3 9.63 -54.93 -17.69
C THR A 3 8.99 -53.91 -18.66
N GLY A 4 8.14 -54.37 -19.60
CA GLY A 4 7.52 -53.48 -20.59
C GLY A 4 6.43 -52.56 -20.05
N ARG A 5 5.66 -53.01 -19.05
CA ARG A 5 4.59 -52.19 -18.43
C ARG A 5 5.17 -51.10 -17.53
N VAL A 6 6.27 -51.37 -16.83
CA VAL A 6 6.97 -50.38 -15.99
C VAL A 6 7.59 -49.29 -16.86
N PHE A 7 8.20 -49.64 -17.99
CA PHE A 7 8.80 -48.67 -18.91
C PHE A 7 7.77 -47.69 -19.49
N LEU A 8 6.57 -48.20 -19.82
CA LEU A 8 5.50 -47.38 -20.41
C LEU A 8 4.89 -46.40 -19.38
N VAL A 9 4.80 -46.80 -18.10
CA VAL A 9 4.32 -45.93 -17.02
C VAL A 9 5.35 -44.85 -16.66
N VAL A 10 6.65 -45.16 -16.71
CA VAL A 10 7.73 -44.17 -16.49
C VAL A 10 7.77 -43.14 -17.62
N LEU A 11 7.60 -43.56 -18.88
CA LEU A 11 7.53 -42.64 -20.03
C LEU A 11 6.31 -41.71 -19.97
N LEU A 12 5.15 -42.23 -19.54
CA LEU A 12 3.96 -41.41 -19.33
C LEU A 12 4.13 -40.45 -18.16
N ALA A 13 4.75 -40.86 -17.05
CA ALA A 13 5.00 -39.99 -15.91
C ALA A 13 5.99 -38.84 -16.25
N LEU A 14 7.02 -39.12 -17.04
CA LEU A 14 7.97 -38.08 -17.50
C LEU A 14 7.31 -37.08 -18.46
N ALA A 15 6.38 -37.53 -19.32
CA ALA A 15 5.63 -36.64 -20.20
C ALA A 15 4.65 -35.71 -19.45
N VAL A 16 4.16 -36.13 -18.27
CA VAL A 16 3.26 -35.32 -17.42
C VAL A 16 4.03 -34.28 -16.58
N SER A 17 5.35 -34.37 -16.48
CA SER A 17 6.15 -33.59 -15.53
C SER A 17 6.54 -32.16 -15.98
N PHE A 18 6.21 -31.71 -17.19
CA PHE A 18 6.82 -30.48 -17.76
C PHE A 18 5.88 -29.29 -18.05
N ASN A 19 4.60 -29.34 -17.68
CA ASN A 19 3.67 -28.22 -17.90
C ASN A 19 3.26 -27.47 -16.62
N VAL A 20 4.18 -27.33 -15.65
CA VAL A 20 4.03 -26.28 -14.63
C VAL A 20 4.58 -24.98 -15.21
N SER A 21 3.71 -24.25 -15.92
CA SER A 21 3.95 -22.83 -16.17
C SER A 21 3.67 -22.12 -14.86
N LEU A 22 4.73 -21.86 -14.07
CA LEU A 22 4.64 -20.96 -12.94
C LEU A 22 4.29 -19.59 -13.52
N ALA A 23 3.03 -19.20 -13.43
CA ALA A 23 2.60 -17.84 -13.72
C ALA A 23 3.42 -16.91 -12.83
N LYS A 24 4.53 -16.38 -13.35
CA LYS A 24 5.34 -15.39 -12.64
C LYS A 24 4.42 -14.20 -12.43
N THR A 25 4.01 -13.99 -11.18
CA THR A 25 3.29 -12.80 -10.76
C THR A 25 4.11 -11.61 -11.23
N LYS A 26 3.53 -10.78 -12.11
CA LYS A 26 4.20 -9.56 -12.55
C LYS A 26 4.21 -8.60 -11.38
N ILE A 27 5.32 -8.57 -10.66
CA ILE A 27 5.57 -7.65 -9.57
C ILE A 27 6.02 -6.34 -10.22
N CYS A 28 5.29 -5.26 -9.94
CA CYS A 28 5.62 -3.92 -10.40
C CYS A 28 6.52 -3.27 -9.32
N ASP A 29 7.73 -2.86 -9.67
CA ASP A 29 8.66 -2.26 -8.71
C ASP A 29 8.92 -0.78 -9.04
N LYS A 30 8.71 0.09 -8.04
CA LYS A 30 9.03 1.53 -8.10
C LYS A 30 10.31 1.87 -7.32
N GLY A 31 11.13 0.87 -6.99
CA GLY A 31 12.41 1.04 -6.30
C GLY A 31 12.26 1.11 -4.78
N TRP A 32 12.53 2.27 -4.19
CA TRP A 32 12.42 2.48 -2.74
C TRP A 32 11.00 2.83 -2.30
N GLU A 33 10.14 3.27 -3.22
CA GLU A 33 8.78 3.73 -2.91
C GLU A 33 7.81 2.56 -2.71
N CYS A 34 7.90 1.51 -3.52
CA CYS A 34 6.97 0.38 -3.48
C CYS A 34 7.55 -0.86 -4.17
N LYS A 35 7.38 -2.04 -3.55
CA LYS A 35 7.68 -3.37 -4.12
C LYS A 35 6.54 -4.35 -3.86
N GLY A 36 5.95 -4.93 -4.90
CA GLY A 36 4.87 -5.91 -4.71
C GLY A 36 3.85 -5.96 -5.85
N VAL A 37 2.91 -6.90 -5.73
CA VAL A 37 1.84 -7.11 -6.73
C VAL A 37 0.86 -5.92 -6.74
N TYR A 38 0.68 -5.25 -5.60
CA TYR A 38 -0.22 -4.11 -5.47
C TYR A 38 0.39 -2.79 -5.99
N CYS A 39 1.71 -2.72 -6.19
CA CYS A 39 2.43 -1.55 -6.71
C CYS A 39 2.22 -1.27 -8.20
N CYS A 40 1.27 -1.95 -8.85
CA CYS A 40 0.98 -1.75 -10.27
C CYS A 40 0.13 -0.49 -10.56
N ASN A 41 -0.19 0.29 -9.54
CA ASN A 41 -0.96 1.51 -9.60
C ASN A 41 -0.09 2.74 -9.25
N GLN A 42 -0.70 3.90 -8.96
CA GLN A 42 0.02 5.07 -8.43
C GLN A 42 0.50 4.81 -6.99
N THR A 43 1.67 5.33 -6.61
CA THR A 43 2.14 5.31 -5.21
C THR A 43 1.43 6.39 -4.39
N ILE A 44 1.52 6.33 -3.07
CA ILE A 44 0.86 7.33 -2.21
C ILE A 44 1.44 8.72 -2.47
N SER A 45 2.75 8.83 -2.69
CA SER A 45 3.42 10.10 -3.03
C SER A 45 2.90 10.76 -4.32
N GLN A 46 2.31 10.01 -5.24
CA GLN A 46 1.72 10.53 -6.47
C GLN A 46 0.26 11.01 -6.29
N ILE A 47 -0.45 10.46 -5.30
CA ILE A 47 -1.86 10.76 -5.05
C ILE A 47 -2.02 11.85 -3.98
N PHE A 48 -1.12 11.83 -3.01
CA PHE A 48 -1.16 12.68 -1.83
C PHE A 48 0.15 13.45 -1.73
N THR A 49 0.10 14.70 -2.17
CA THR A 49 1.24 15.62 -2.19
C THR A 49 1.47 16.24 -0.82
N VAL A 50 2.63 16.87 -0.66
CA VAL A 50 2.93 17.67 0.53
C VAL A 50 1.89 18.80 0.73
N ASP A 51 1.44 19.44 -0.36
CA ASP A 51 0.45 20.51 -0.28
C ASP A 51 -0.90 19.99 0.26
N ASN A 52 -1.34 18.82 -0.21
CA ASN A 52 -2.54 18.16 0.31
C ASN A 52 -2.40 17.84 1.80
N PHE A 53 -1.21 17.43 2.25
CA PHE A 53 -0.94 17.15 3.67
C PHE A 53 -0.98 18.41 4.53
N GLU A 54 -0.36 19.50 4.06
CA GLU A 54 -0.37 20.78 4.77
C GLU A 54 -1.77 21.41 4.81
N GLU A 55 -2.56 21.23 3.75
CA GLU A 55 -3.95 21.67 3.71
C GLU A 55 -4.83 20.85 4.66
N LEU A 56 -4.75 19.51 4.58
CA LEU A 56 -5.56 18.59 5.36
C LEU A 56 -5.26 18.70 6.87
N PHE A 57 -3.99 18.92 7.24
CA PHE A 57 -3.54 19.02 8.63
C PHE A 57 -2.99 20.41 8.98
N SER A 58 -3.69 21.46 8.52
CA SER A 58 -3.26 22.87 8.67
C SER A 58 -3.11 23.36 10.11
N LYS A 59 -3.73 22.68 11.08
CA LYS A 59 -3.69 23.07 12.52
C LYS A 59 -2.80 22.20 13.39
N ARG A 60 -2.18 21.14 12.85
CA ARG A 60 -1.36 20.19 13.64
C ARG A 60 -0.17 20.85 14.35
N ASN A 61 0.33 21.94 13.78
CA ASN A 61 1.48 22.71 14.30
C ASN A 61 1.07 24.01 14.99
N SER A 62 -0.21 24.19 15.31
CA SER A 62 -0.69 25.33 16.07
C SER A 62 -0.08 25.31 17.49
N PRO A 63 0.18 26.46 18.13
CA PRO A 63 0.74 26.50 19.50
C PRO A 63 -0.12 25.80 20.57
N VAL A 64 -1.41 25.56 20.28
CA VAL A 64 -2.32 24.83 21.17
C VAL A 64 -2.24 23.31 20.99
N ALA A 65 -1.57 22.82 19.94
CA ALA A 65 -1.40 21.40 19.69
C ALA A 65 -0.32 20.82 20.61
N HIS A 66 -0.48 19.56 21.02
CA HIS A 66 0.48 18.90 21.91
C HIS A 66 1.65 18.25 21.17
N ALA A 67 1.57 18.14 19.84
CA ALA A 67 2.53 17.43 18.99
C ALA A 67 3.10 18.33 17.87
N VAL A 68 3.40 19.60 18.20
CA VAL A 68 3.93 20.58 17.25
C VAL A 68 5.23 20.07 16.63
N GLY A 69 5.28 20.01 15.30
CA GLY A 69 6.44 19.56 14.54
C GLY A 69 6.67 18.05 14.53
N PHE A 70 5.81 17.26 15.18
CA PHE A 70 5.96 15.81 15.24
C PHE A 70 5.49 15.11 13.97
N TRP A 71 4.36 15.55 13.41
CA TRP A 71 3.77 14.97 12.21
C TRP A 71 4.31 15.66 10.96
N ASP A 72 5.13 14.96 10.18
CA ASP A 72 5.66 15.47 8.91
C ASP A 72 5.31 14.54 7.73
N TYR A 73 5.21 15.13 6.54
CA TYR A 73 4.83 14.43 5.32
C TYR A 73 5.84 13.33 4.95
N TYR A 74 7.13 13.59 5.13
CA TYR A 74 8.19 12.65 4.74
C TYR A 74 8.18 11.39 5.61
N SER A 75 7.96 11.55 6.91
CA SER A 75 7.75 10.45 7.85
C SER A 75 6.54 9.62 7.50
N PHE A 76 5.43 10.25 7.10
CA PHE A 76 4.26 9.52 6.61
C PHE A 76 4.58 8.70 5.36
N ILE A 77 5.19 9.30 4.33
CA ILE A 77 5.54 8.59 3.08
C ILE A 77 6.52 7.44 3.35
N ASN A 78 7.54 7.65 4.18
CA ASN A 78 8.49 6.59 4.53
C ASN A 78 7.83 5.43 5.29
N ALA A 79 6.91 5.72 6.20
CA ALA A 79 6.15 4.69 6.91
C ALA A 79 5.22 3.95 5.92
N ALA A 80 4.53 4.69 5.07
CA ALA A 80 3.60 4.15 4.09
C ALA A 80 4.28 3.25 3.06
N ALA A 81 5.47 3.60 2.59
CA ALA A 81 6.28 2.82 1.63
C ALA A 81 6.54 1.37 2.10
N GLN A 82 6.58 1.12 3.42
CA GLN A 82 6.72 -0.23 3.97
C GLN A 82 5.47 -1.10 3.74
N PHE A 83 4.30 -0.48 3.59
CA PHE A 83 3.00 -1.13 3.48
C PHE A 83 2.38 -1.01 2.08
N GLU A 84 2.88 -0.12 1.22
CA GLU A 84 2.41 0.01 -0.17
C GLU A 84 2.55 -1.31 -0.94
N GLY A 85 3.61 -2.08 -0.66
CA GLY A 85 3.89 -3.38 -1.28
C GLY A 85 2.87 -4.48 -0.96
N ILE A 86 2.15 -4.33 0.15
CA ILE A 86 1.10 -5.25 0.60
C ILE A 86 -0.32 -4.67 0.43
N GLY A 87 -0.45 -3.49 -0.20
CA GLY A 87 -1.73 -2.97 -0.68
C GLY A 87 -2.18 -1.64 -0.08
N PHE A 88 -1.46 -1.09 0.92
CA PHE A 88 -1.85 0.18 1.55
C PHE A 88 -1.75 1.33 0.55
N GLY A 89 -2.88 1.98 0.26
CA GLY A 89 -2.95 3.12 -0.66
C GLY A 89 -2.56 2.79 -2.10
N THR A 90 -2.42 1.51 -2.47
CA THR A 90 -2.06 1.04 -3.82
C THR A 90 -3.17 0.23 -4.50
N THR A 91 -4.27 -0.04 -3.80
CA THR A 91 -5.33 -0.94 -4.24
C THR A 91 -6.49 -0.22 -4.95
N GLY A 92 -7.02 -0.82 -6.02
CA GLY A 92 -8.35 -0.47 -6.55
C GLY A 92 -8.44 0.76 -7.46
N GLY A 93 -7.32 1.27 -7.99
CA GLY A 93 -7.32 2.47 -8.85
C GLY A 93 -7.33 3.78 -8.07
N GLN A 94 -7.04 4.90 -8.75
CA GLN A 94 -6.85 6.21 -8.12
C GLN A 94 -7.98 6.62 -7.16
N LEU A 95 -9.25 6.47 -7.56
CA LEU A 95 -10.38 6.85 -6.72
C LEU A 95 -10.46 6.01 -5.43
N MET A 96 -10.15 4.71 -5.49
CA MET A 96 -10.18 3.85 -4.30
C MET A 96 -9.01 4.16 -3.37
N GLN A 97 -7.83 4.43 -3.93
CA GLN A 97 -6.65 4.83 -3.15
C GLN A 97 -6.92 6.15 -2.41
N GLN A 98 -7.54 7.13 -3.07
CA GLN A 98 -7.95 8.38 -2.41
C GLN A 98 -8.96 8.13 -1.27
N LYS A 99 -9.92 7.22 -1.47
CA LYS A 99 -10.88 6.83 -0.42
C LYS A 99 -10.20 6.13 0.76
N GLU A 100 -9.26 5.23 0.49
CA GLU A 100 -8.49 4.52 1.51
C GLU A 100 -7.67 5.50 2.35
N LEU A 101 -6.94 6.41 1.70
CA LEU A 101 -6.18 7.46 2.38
C LEU A 101 -7.10 8.39 3.19
N ALA A 102 -8.23 8.83 2.62
CA ALA A 102 -9.19 9.66 3.33
C ALA A 102 -9.77 8.96 4.56
N ALA A 103 -10.08 7.67 4.48
CA ALA A 103 -10.57 6.89 5.61
C ALA A 103 -9.49 6.70 6.69
N PHE A 104 -8.26 6.38 6.29
CA PHE A 104 -7.12 6.27 7.20
C PHE A 104 -6.87 7.58 7.95
N PHE A 105 -6.74 8.68 7.22
CA PHE A 105 -6.51 10.00 7.83
C PHE A 105 -7.70 10.45 8.68
N GLY A 106 -8.94 10.21 8.24
CA GLY A 106 -10.12 10.54 9.03
C GLY A 106 -10.15 9.81 10.37
N HIS A 107 -9.76 8.53 10.40
CA HIS A 107 -9.67 7.76 11.64
C HIS A 107 -8.55 8.27 12.55
N VAL A 108 -7.33 8.43 12.03
CA VAL A 108 -6.18 8.92 12.81
C VAL A 108 -6.41 10.34 13.33
N ALA A 109 -7.01 11.21 12.51
CA ALA A 109 -7.32 12.59 12.90
C ALA A 109 -8.38 12.62 14.01
N ALA A 110 -9.38 11.73 14.00
CA ALA A 110 -10.35 11.65 15.09
C ALA A 110 -9.70 11.25 16.43
N GLU A 111 -8.76 10.30 16.41
CA GLU A 111 -8.05 9.85 17.61
C GLU A 111 -7.03 10.88 18.13
N THR A 112 -6.48 11.71 17.24
CA THR A 112 -5.45 12.71 17.58
C THR A 112 -5.99 14.14 17.66
N SER A 113 -7.30 14.31 17.48
CA SER A 113 -7.99 15.59 17.55
C SER A 113 -7.86 16.22 18.94
N CYS A 114 -7.77 17.55 18.98
CA CYS A 114 -7.83 18.31 20.24
C CYS A 114 -9.27 18.43 20.80
N GLY A 115 -10.29 17.94 20.08
CA GLY A 115 -11.60 17.60 20.64
C GLY A 115 -12.50 18.76 21.09
N TYR A 116 -12.28 20.00 20.62
CA TYR A 116 -13.09 21.16 21.05
C TYR A 116 -14.14 21.60 20.00
N SER A 117 -15.34 21.94 20.48
CA SER A 117 -16.55 22.18 19.67
C SER A 117 -16.51 23.39 18.74
N VAL A 118 -15.44 24.19 18.76
CA VAL A 118 -15.25 25.42 17.96
C VAL A 118 -13.96 25.40 17.14
N ALA A 119 -13.35 24.22 16.94
CA ALA A 119 -12.16 24.10 16.13
C ALA A 119 -12.45 24.49 14.66
N VAL A 120 -11.72 25.48 14.16
CA VAL A 120 -11.82 25.93 12.77
C VAL A 120 -10.73 25.23 11.96
N GLY A 121 -11.11 24.24 11.14
CA GLY A 121 -10.18 23.55 10.23
C GLY A 121 -10.30 22.02 10.13
N GLY A 122 -11.26 21.40 10.82
CA GLY A 122 -11.41 19.93 10.87
C GLY A 122 -11.04 19.34 12.24
N PRO A 123 -11.17 18.00 12.43
CA PRO A 123 -10.74 17.32 13.65
C PRO A 123 -9.27 17.61 14.00
#